data_AF-A0A7V8IRW1-F1
#
_entry.id   AF-A0A7V8IRW1-F1
#
_cell.length_a   1.000
_cell.length_b   1.000
_cell.length_c   1.000
_cell.angle_alpha   90.00
_cell.angle_beta   90.00
_cell.angle_gamma   90.00
#
_symmetry.space_group_name_H-M   'P 1'
#
loop_
_entity.id
_entity.type
_entity.pdbx_description
1 polymer ?
#
loop_
_entity_poly.entity_id
_entity_poly.type
_entity_poly.pdbx_seq_one_letter_code
_entity_poly.pdbx_strand_id
1 'polypeptide(L)'
;MSDNSPKIGLPYLLASQTQKHVTMNESLNILDSLVMLSVINRTTATPPLNPTEGDKYIIAASPSGSWLGKTGQVGAFFNAGWQFFVPRAGFIAFVQAENVFVIFDGSVWQYLGIALGDIQNQKLLGIGTNADTNNPLSAKINKALFSAKYAAESGNGDLQYVFNKETAANKISLLFQNNWSGRAEIGLVGTDNFAFKVSNNGSAWKEAITIDNASGRAAINYGADFAPQSDGSNEIARYNGARFLHAKKPSGTDGFNLFLGESSGNQTMAGSGTQASRNIGLGYMALAGLTTGFNNCAIGANAAINLTTGDNNVALGYNSLRYKIDGTDNSTFANCAGLGADTKVSGSNQIQLGNSTTTVYAYGAVQNRSDIRDKSCVRNTILGLDFICALRPVDFKWDYRENYIGVDDDGSKAGKRYHHGFIAQEVENILAQMKVDFGGYQDHSKSGGEDVKSLGYSEFIAPMIKAIQELSGKIAKLEEKFI
;
A
#
# COMPACT_ATOMS: atom_id res chain seq x y z
N MET A 1 38.11 -36.93 -71.17
CA MET A 1 38.45 -36.13 -69.98
C MET A 1 38.07 -34.69 -70.30
N SER A 2 37.49 -33.95 -69.35
CA SER A 2 37.22 -32.51 -69.51
C SER A 2 38.54 -31.78 -69.77
N ASP A 3 38.54 -30.74 -70.61
CA ASP A 3 39.72 -29.90 -70.86
C ASP A 3 39.97 -28.89 -69.73
N ASN A 4 39.00 -28.72 -68.83
CA ASN A 4 39.04 -27.78 -67.71
C ASN A 4 38.71 -28.46 -66.37
N SER A 5 39.16 -27.84 -65.28
CA SER A 5 38.83 -28.24 -63.93
C SER A 5 37.34 -28.03 -63.62
N PRO A 6 36.69 -28.90 -62.80
CA PRO A 6 35.22 -28.92 -62.67
C PRO A 6 34.56 -27.69 -62.02
N LYS A 7 35.27 -26.90 -61.19
CA LYS A 7 34.62 -25.82 -60.40
C LYS A 7 34.96 -24.41 -60.86
N ILE A 8 36.24 -24.05 -60.93
CA ILE A 8 36.70 -22.72 -61.35
C ILE A 8 37.17 -22.70 -62.81
N GLY A 9 37.17 -23.86 -63.50
CA GLY A 9 37.38 -23.94 -64.94
C GLY A 9 38.84 -23.77 -65.38
N LEU A 10 39.82 -24.22 -64.59
CA LEU A 10 41.24 -24.10 -64.95
C LEU A 10 41.59 -25.04 -66.11
N PRO A 11 42.22 -24.56 -67.19
CA PRO A 11 42.60 -25.41 -68.32
C PRO A 11 43.69 -26.41 -67.93
N TYR A 12 43.49 -27.68 -68.25
CA TYR A 12 44.49 -28.72 -68.04
C TYR A 12 45.57 -28.69 -69.11
N LEU A 13 46.79 -29.07 -68.73
CA LEU A 13 47.91 -29.26 -69.65
C LEU A 13 47.69 -30.53 -70.49
N LEU A 14 47.80 -30.41 -71.81
CA LEU A 14 47.70 -31.53 -72.75
C LEU A 14 48.89 -32.50 -72.62
N ALA A 15 48.65 -33.77 -72.90
CA ALA A 15 49.68 -34.80 -72.80
C ALA A 15 50.81 -34.59 -73.84
N SER A 16 52.02 -34.30 -73.37
CA SER A 16 53.26 -34.28 -74.18
C SER A 16 54.48 -34.75 -73.35
N GLN A 17 55.61 -34.95 -74.05
CA GLN A 17 56.84 -35.61 -73.63
C GLN A 17 57.26 -35.26 -72.18
N THR A 18 57.59 -36.30 -71.39
CA THR A 18 58.00 -36.30 -69.96
C THR A 18 56.92 -36.18 -68.87
N GLN A 19 55.65 -36.54 -69.11
CA GLN A 19 54.61 -36.73 -68.07
C GLN A 19 54.33 -35.55 -67.10
N LYS A 20 54.89 -34.35 -67.34
CA LYS A 20 54.74 -33.16 -66.48
C LYS A 20 53.28 -32.70 -66.32
N HIS A 21 52.43 -33.01 -67.30
CA HIS A 21 51.00 -32.73 -67.27
C HIS A 21 50.27 -33.44 -66.11
N VAL A 22 50.77 -34.60 -65.66
CA VAL A 22 50.16 -35.35 -64.56
C VAL A 22 50.25 -34.55 -63.25
N THR A 23 51.47 -34.15 -62.86
CA THR A 23 51.71 -33.43 -61.60
C THR A 23 51.12 -32.01 -61.62
N MET A 24 51.12 -31.34 -62.78
CA MET A 24 50.52 -30.02 -62.91
C MET A 24 49.00 -30.06 -62.85
N ASN A 25 48.35 -30.97 -63.57
CA ASN A 25 46.89 -31.09 -63.55
C ASN A 25 46.39 -31.57 -62.19
N GLU A 26 47.16 -32.41 -61.49
CA GLU A 26 46.90 -32.75 -60.09
C GLU A 26 46.98 -31.51 -59.19
N SER A 27 47.99 -30.65 -59.37
CA SER A 27 48.08 -29.38 -58.62
C SER A 27 46.91 -28.43 -58.93
N LEU A 28 46.45 -28.38 -60.18
CA LEU A 28 45.27 -27.59 -60.58
C LEU A 28 43.99 -28.13 -59.94
N ASN A 29 43.84 -29.45 -59.81
CA ASN A 29 42.71 -30.08 -59.12
C ASN A 29 42.70 -29.79 -57.63
N ILE A 30 43.87 -29.81 -56.99
CA ILE A 30 44.00 -29.42 -55.58
C ILE A 30 43.60 -27.95 -55.41
N LEU A 31 44.06 -27.08 -56.31
CA LEU A 31 43.71 -25.66 -56.30
C LEU A 31 42.19 -25.45 -56.48
N ASP A 32 41.57 -26.15 -57.43
CA ASP A 32 40.12 -26.10 -57.70
C ASP A 32 39.26 -26.69 -56.56
N SER A 33 39.86 -27.59 -55.78
CA SER A 33 39.23 -28.18 -54.61
C SER A 33 39.20 -27.23 -53.42
N LEU A 34 40.27 -26.47 -53.20
CA LEU A 34 40.51 -25.73 -51.95
C LEU A 34 40.30 -24.22 -52.05
N VAL A 35 40.45 -23.62 -53.24
CA VAL A 35 40.17 -22.19 -53.44
C VAL A 35 38.66 -21.95 -53.42
N MET A 36 38.22 -20.93 -52.66
CA MET A 36 36.79 -20.63 -52.46
C MET A 36 36.01 -21.89 -52.04
N LEU A 37 36.57 -22.65 -51.09
CA LEU A 37 36.07 -23.94 -50.67
C LEU A 37 34.57 -23.88 -50.35
N SER A 38 33.78 -24.59 -51.16
CA SER A 38 32.34 -24.75 -50.99
C SER A 38 32.04 -26.23 -50.93
N VAL A 39 31.54 -26.69 -49.78
CA VAL A 39 31.23 -28.10 -49.50
C VAL A 39 29.72 -28.33 -49.47
N ILE A 40 29.28 -29.52 -49.85
CA ILE A 40 27.86 -29.90 -49.86
C ILE A 40 27.32 -29.91 -48.44
N ASN A 41 27.99 -30.63 -47.54
CA ASN A 41 27.69 -30.63 -46.11
C ASN A 41 28.92 -31.01 -45.27
N ARG A 42 28.74 -31.00 -43.95
CA ARG A 42 29.74 -31.41 -42.94
C ARG A 42 29.23 -32.52 -42.01
N THR A 43 28.13 -33.16 -42.36
CA THR A 43 27.39 -34.11 -41.51
C THR A 43 27.42 -35.54 -42.05
N THR A 44 27.81 -35.72 -43.32
CA THR A 44 27.96 -37.05 -43.93
C THR A 44 29.24 -37.73 -43.43
N ALA A 45 29.10 -38.98 -42.94
CA ALA A 45 30.22 -39.82 -42.50
C ALA A 45 30.53 -40.96 -43.48
N THR A 46 29.59 -41.29 -44.38
CA THR A 46 29.73 -42.38 -45.36
C THR A 46 29.74 -41.78 -46.76
N PRO A 47 30.70 -42.14 -47.64
CA PRO A 47 30.73 -41.65 -49.01
C PRO A 47 29.40 -41.90 -49.73
N PRO A 48 28.87 -40.92 -50.49
CA PRO A 48 27.72 -41.12 -51.36
C PRO A 48 27.91 -42.31 -52.30
N LEU A 49 26.83 -43.04 -52.60
CA LEU A 49 26.86 -44.19 -53.51
C LEU A 49 27.18 -43.78 -54.96
N ASN A 50 26.78 -42.57 -55.37
CA ASN A 50 27.00 -42.02 -56.70
C ASN A 50 27.52 -40.57 -56.59
N PRO A 51 28.79 -40.36 -56.21
CA PRO A 51 29.34 -39.02 -56.11
C PRO A 51 29.57 -38.42 -57.50
N THR A 52 29.33 -37.12 -57.64
CA THR A 52 29.61 -36.39 -58.88
C THR A 52 30.98 -35.73 -58.84
N GLU A 53 31.60 -35.60 -60.02
CA GLU A 53 32.91 -34.95 -60.13
C GLU A 53 32.83 -33.50 -59.59
N GLY A 54 33.68 -33.17 -58.62
CA GLY A 54 33.67 -31.89 -57.92
C GLY A 54 32.89 -31.86 -56.61
N ASP A 55 32.25 -32.96 -56.21
CA ASP A 55 31.61 -33.10 -54.90
C ASP A 55 32.63 -32.90 -53.78
N LYS A 56 32.30 -32.06 -52.81
CA LYS A 56 33.16 -31.77 -51.66
C LYS A 56 32.39 -31.89 -50.36
N TYR A 57 32.99 -32.54 -49.37
CA TYR A 57 32.44 -32.74 -48.04
C TYR A 57 33.47 -32.42 -46.97
N ILE A 58 33.02 -31.88 -45.84
CA ILE A 58 33.80 -31.99 -44.60
C ILE A 58 33.37 -33.30 -43.95
N ILE A 59 34.31 -34.22 -43.76
CA ILE A 59 33.99 -35.59 -43.33
C ILE A 59 33.59 -35.57 -41.85
N ALA A 60 32.38 -36.04 -41.56
CA ALA A 60 31.86 -36.08 -40.21
C ALA A 60 32.58 -37.11 -39.31
N ALA A 61 32.21 -37.14 -38.04
CA ALA A 61 32.72 -38.12 -37.09
C ALA A 61 32.32 -39.55 -37.49
N SER A 62 33.15 -40.53 -37.08
CA SER A 62 32.95 -41.96 -37.36
C SER A 62 32.82 -42.32 -38.85
N PRO A 63 33.77 -41.90 -39.71
CA PRO A 63 33.65 -42.11 -41.13
C PRO A 63 33.80 -43.58 -41.53
N SER A 64 33.12 -43.97 -42.60
CA SER A 64 33.10 -45.35 -43.09
C SER A 64 33.52 -45.46 -44.56
N GLY A 65 33.72 -46.68 -45.04
CA GLY A 65 34.14 -46.94 -46.42
C GLY A 65 35.47 -46.26 -46.76
N SER A 66 35.55 -45.60 -47.92
CA SER A 66 36.75 -44.90 -48.37
C SER A 66 37.12 -43.68 -47.51
N TRP A 67 36.25 -43.25 -46.59
CA TRP A 67 36.48 -42.08 -45.73
C TRP A 67 37.08 -42.46 -44.35
N LEU A 68 37.30 -43.75 -44.09
CA LEU A 68 37.82 -44.24 -42.80
C LEU A 68 39.12 -43.51 -42.40
N GLY A 69 39.15 -42.96 -41.18
CA GLY A 69 40.31 -42.21 -40.65
C GLY A 69 40.47 -40.79 -41.18
N LYS A 70 39.50 -40.26 -41.94
CA LYS A 70 39.57 -38.91 -42.56
C LYS A 70 38.66 -37.87 -41.89
N THR A 71 38.29 -38.08 -40.64
CA THR A 71 37.41 -37.14 -39.89
C THR A 71 37.94 -35.71 -39.93
N GLY A 72 37.06 -34.75 -40.20
CA GLY A 72 37.38 -33.33 -40.27
C GLY A 72 38.14 -32.89 -41.53
N GLN A 73 38.62 -33.83 -42.34
CA GLN A 73 39.28 -33.53 -43.62
C GLN A 73 38.24 -33.12 -44.67
N VAL A 74 38.71 -32.34 -45.64
CA VAL A 74 37.93 -32.01 -46.83
C VAL A 74 38.10 -33.16 -47.81
N GLY A 75 37.04 -33.96 -47.98
CA GLY A 75 36.97 -34.99 -49.02
C GLY A 75 36.44 -34.38 -50.31
N ALA A 76 37.17 -34.52 -51.40
CA ALA A 76 36.77 -34.05 -52.71
C ALA A 76 36.79 -35.19 -53.73
N PHE A 77 35.71 -35.37 -54.50
CA PHE A 77 35.60 -36.43 -55.49
C PHE A 77 36.11 -35.94 -56.85
N PHE A 78 37.25 -36.48 -57.29
CA PHE A 78 37.86 -36.17 -58.58
C PHE A 78 38.53 -37.40 -59.21
N ASN A 79 38.57 -37.48 -60.53
CA ASN A 79 39.15 -38.58 -61.31
C ASN A 79 38.62 -39.96 -60.88
N ALA A 80 37.32 -40.06 -60.63
CA ALA A 80 36.65 -41.27 -60.13
C ALA A 80 37.15 -41.77 -58.75
N GLY A 81 37.77 -40.91 -57.95
CA GLY A 81 38.28 -41.23 -56.62
C GLY A 81 38.09 -40.10 -55.60
N TRP A 82 38.19 -40.44 -54.31
CA TRP A 82 38.19 -39.46 -53.23
C TRP A 82 39.62 -39.00 -52.94
N GLN A 83 39.84 -37.69 -53.02
CA GLN A 83 41.03 -37.03 -52.50
C GLN A 83 40.70 -36.36 -51.17
N PHE A 84 41.64 -36.40 -50.23
CA PHE A 84 41.44 -35.89 -48.87
C PHE A 84 42.47 -34.83 -48.53
N PHE A 85 42.00 -33.69 -48.04
CA PHE A 85 42.83 -32.57 -47.66
C PHE A 85 42.72 -32.31 -46.16
N VAL A 86 43.87 -32.28 -45.49
CA VAL A 86 43.96 -31.92 -44.07
C VAL A 86 43.85 -30.39 -43.95
N PRO A 87 42.79 -29.84 -43.33
CA PRO A 87 42.65 -28.41 -43.16
C PRO A 87 43.73 -27.85 -42.22
N ARG A 88 44.10 -26.60 -42.44
CA ARG A 88 45.01 -25.84 -41.56
C ARG A 88 44.23 -24.73 -40.87
N ALA A 89 44.71 -24.27 -39.72
CA ALA A 89 44.10 -23.16 -39.01
C ALA A 89 43.91 -21.96 -39.96
N GLY A 90 42.71 -21.38 -39.97
CA GLY A 90 42.33 -20.28 -40.88
C GLY A 90 41.67 -20.71 -42.20
N PHE A 91 41.54 -22.01 -42.50
CA PHE A 91 40.78 -22.46 -43.66
C PHE A 91 39.31 -22.10 -43.50
N ILE A 92 38.72 -21.47 -44.52
CA ILE A 92 37.30 -21.09 -44.55
C ILE A 92 36.58 -21.96 -45.59
N ALA A 93 35.41 -22.47 -45.24
CA ALA A 93 34.54 -23.19 -46.14
C ALA A 93 33.10 -22.64 -46.07
N PHE A 94 32.43 -22.55 -47.22
CA PHE A 94 30.99 -22.34 -47.27
C PHE A 94 30.27 -23.71 -47.28
N VAL A 95 29.39 -23.94 -46.32
CA VAL A 95 28.61 -25.18 -46.20
C VAL A 95 27.24 -24.97 -46.83
N GLN A 96 27.03 -25.56 -48.01
CA GLN A 96 25.84 -25.32 -48.82
C GLN A 96 24.55 -25.76 -48.14
N ALA A 97 24.54 -26.93 -47.51
CA ALA A 97 23.35 -27.46 -46.82
C ALA A 97 22.87 -26.60 -45.64
N GLU A 98 23.75 -25.80 -45.04
CA GLU A 98 23.47 -24.97 -43.86
C GLU A 98 23.39 -23.46 -44.20
N ASN A 99 23.88 -23.05 -45.39
CA ASN A 99 24.02 -21.65 -45.79
C ASN A 99 24.89 -20.82 -44.82
N VAL A 100 26.01 -21.39 -44.36
CA VAL A 100 26.93 -20.77 -43.38
C VAL A 100 28.38 -20.84 -43.83
N PHE A 101 29.18 -19.88 -43.36
CA PHE A 101 30.64 -19.98 -43.38
C PHE A 101 31.15 -20.64 -42.11
N VAL A 102 32.09 -21.58 -42.28
CA VAL A 102 32.83 -22.22 -41.22
C VAL A 102 34.32 -21.95 -41.38
N ILE A 103 35.04 -21.91 -40.26
CA ILE A 103 36.50 -21.75 -40.20
C ILE A 103 37.11 -22.89 -39.38
N PHE A 104 38.24 -23.41 -39.83
CA PHE A 104 39.00 -24.39 -39.08
C PHE A 104 39.95 -23.68 -38.10
N ASP A 105 39.83 -23.97 -36.80
CA ASP A 105 40.61 -23.30 -35.75
C ASP A 105 41.98 -23.96 -35.48
N GLY A 106 42.28 -25.05 -36.18
CA GLY A 106 43.44 -25.91 -35.95
C GLY A 106 43.09 -27.27 -35.34
N SER A 107 41.86 -27.45 -34.85
CA SER A 107 41.34 -28.71 -34.31
C SER A 107 39.96 -29.08 -34.86
N VAL A 108 39.03 -28.13 -34.93
CA VAL A 108 37.63 -28.35 -35.37
C VAL A 108 37.13 -27.26 -36.32
N TRP A 109 36.11 -27.59 -37.10
CA TRP A 109 35.36 -26.63 -37.91
C TRP A 109 34.27 -25.95 -37.08
N GLN A 110 34.36 -24.64 -36.92
CA GLN A 110 33.40 -23.81 -36.17
C GLN A 110 32.78 -22.72 -37.04
N TYR A 111 31.66 -22.13 -36.60
CA TYR A 111 31.04 -21.02 -37.33
C TYR A 111 31.98 -19.82 -37.41
N LEU A 112 32.06 -19.18 -38.58
CA LEU A 112 32.92 -18.03 -38.80
C LEU A 112 32.64 -16.89 -37.81
N GLY A 113 31.38 -16.71 -37.40
CA GLY A 113 30.99 -15.68 -36.43
C GLY A 113 31.70 -15.80 -35.08
N ILE A 114 32.06 -17.01 -34.65
CA ILE A 114 32.81 -17.26 -33.41
C ILE A 114 34.26 -16.74 -33.55
N ALA A 115 34.81 -16.79 -34.76
CA ALA A 115 36.18 -16.35 -35.06
C ALA A 115 36.30 -14.87 -35.44
N LEU A 116 35.18 -14.13 -35.59
CA LEU A 116 35.22 -12.69 -35.84
C LEU A 116 35.77 -11.89 -34.65
N GLY A 117 35.84 -12.50 -33.46
CA GLY A 117 36.37 -11.86 -32.26
C GLY A 117 35.47 -10.72 -31.76
N ASP A 118 36.09 -9.59 -31.41
CA ASP A 118 35.41 -8.44 -30.86
C ASP A 118 34.56 -7.69 -31.91
N ILE A 119 33.24 -7.72 -31.74
CA ILE A 119 32.32 -6.88 -32.52
C ILE A 119 32.17 -5.52 -31.82
N GLN A 120 33.03 -4.57 -32.17
CA GLN A 120 33.06 -3.23 -31.59
C GLN A 120 32.74 -2.15 -32.64
N ASN A 121 32.35 -0.95 -32.19
CA ASN A 121 32.11 0.23 -33.02
C ASN A 121 31.09 0.04 -34.16
N GLN A 122 30.08 -0.81 -33.95
CA GLN A 122 29.01 -0.99 -34.92
C GLN A 122 28.10 0.23 -34.96
N LYS A 123 27.90 0.80 -36.15
CA LYS A 123 27.01 1.95 -36.34
C LYS A 123 25.53 1.58 -36.30
N LEU A 124 25.19 0.38 -36.80
CA LEU A 124 23.82 -0.14 -36.89
C LEU A 124 23.84 -1.63 -36.55
N LEU A 125 22.93 -2.08 -35.69
CA LEU A 125 22.71 -3.49 -35.38
C LEU A 125 21.21 -3.81 -35.34
N GLY A 126 20.76 -4.59 -36.32
CA GLY A 126 19.37 -5.02 -36.47
C GLY A 126 19.22 -6.53 -36.22
N ILE A 127 18.28 -6.93 -35.36
CA ILE A 127 17.96 -8.34 -35.07
C ILE A 127 16.52 -8.62 -35.52
N GLY A 128 16.35 -9.39 -36.59
CA GLY A 128 15.04 -9.67 -37.19
C GLY A 128 14.38 -8.44 -37.86
N THR A 129 15.12 -7.34 -37.98
CA THR A 129 14.71 -6.08 -38.63
C THR A 129 15.93 -5.26 -39.01
N ASN A 130 15.75 -4.20 -39.81
CA ASN A 130 16.82 -3.27 -40.16
C ASN A 130 16.90 -2.16 -39.10
N ALA A 131 18.10 -1.86 -38.63
CA ALA A 131 18.36 -0.67 -37.82
C ALA A 131 18.55 0.56 -38.73
N ASP A 132 18.28 1.75 -38.19
CA ASP A 132 18.42 3.02 -38.89
C ASP A 132 19.09 4.07 -37.98
N THR A 133 19.30 5.29 -38.50
CA THR A 133 20.00 6.36 -37.74
C THR A 133 19.23 6.86 -36.52
N ASN A 134 17.91 6.66 -36.47
CA ASN A 134 17.09 7.01 -35.31
C ASN A 134 17.05 5.88 -34.28
N ASN A 135 17.15 4.63 -34.73
CA ASN A 135 17.20 3.43 -33.90
C ASN A 135 18.42 2.55 -34.24
N PRO A 136 19.65 2.98 -33.86
CA PRO A 136 20.88 2.29 -34.24
C PRO A 136 20.98 0.86 -33.73
N LEU A 137 20.26 0.54 -32.65
CA LEU A 137 20.03 -0.80 -32.16
C LEU A 137 18.53 -1.10 -32.25
N SER A 138 18.15 -2.05 -33.10
CA SER A 138 16.76 -2.42 -33.34
C SER A 138 16.55 -3.93 -33.29
N ALA A 139 15.47 -4.37 -32.65
CA ALA A 139 15.13 -5.79 -32.59
C ALA A 139 13.62 -6.00 -32.77
N LYS A 140 13.26 -6.90 -33.68
CA LYS A 140 11.89 -7.39 -33.89
C LYS A 140 11.81 -8.85 -33.47
N ILE A 141 11.57 -9.05 -32.17
CA ILE A 141 11.70 -10.33 -31.48
C ILE A 141 10.55 -10.54 -30.49
N ASN A 142 10.25 -11.79 -30.14
CA ASN A 142 9.20 -12.12 -29.17
C ASN A 142 9.67 -12.02 -27.71
N LYS A 143 10.97 -12.14 -27.46
CA LYS A 143 11.57 -12.09 -26.11
C LYS A 143 13.03 -11.66 -26.19
N ALA A 144 13.45 -10.79 -25.29
CA ALA A 144 14.86 -10.48 -25.04
C ALA A 144 15.26 -11.04 -23.67
N LEU A 145 16.39 -11.73 -23.59
CA LEU A 145 16.98 -12.20 -22.33
C LEU A 145 18.31 -11.47 -22.13
N PHE A 146 18.44 -10.83 -20.97
CA PHE A 146 19.69 -10.29 -20.48
C PHE A 146 19.93 -10.95 -19.12
N SER A 147 21.08 -11.59 -18.97
CA SER A 147 21.48 -12.24 -17.73
C SER A 147 22.80 -11.68 -17.27
N ALA A 148 22.96 -11.55 -15.95
CA ALA A 148 24.27 -11.34 -15.36
C ALA A 148 25.18 -12.52 -15.72
N LYS A 149 26.47 -12.23 -15.84
CA LYS A 149 27.50 -13.26 -15.94
C LYS A 149 27.74 -13.83 -14.55
N TYR A 150 27.60 -15.13 -14.39
CA TYR A 150 27.70 -15.76 -13.07
C TYR A 150 29.17 -15.92 -12.63
N ALA A 151 29.38 -16.09 -11.33
CA ALA A 151 30.73 -16.30 -10.77
C ALA A 151 31.43 -17.54 -11.38
N ALA A 152 30.67 -18.62 -11.64
CA ALA A 152 31.18 -19.81 -12.33
C ALA A 152 31.68 -19.54 -13.75
N GLU A 153 31.22 -18.44 -14.37
CA GLU A 153 31.60 -17.98 -15.69
C GLU A 153 32.63 -16.83 -15.60
N SER A 154 33.22 -16.59 -14.42
CA SER A 154 34.08 -15.42 -14.14
C SER A 154 33.36 -14.07 -14.29
N GLY A 155 32.10 -13.98 -13.85
CA GLY A 155 31.37 -12.73 -13.67
C GLY A 155 31.20 -12.35 -12.20
N ASN A 156 30.63 -11.18 -11.94
CA ASN A 156 30.33 -10.70 -10.58
C ASN A 156 28.88 -10.99 -10.13
N GLY A 157 28.04 -11.56 -11.01
CA GLY A 157 26.65 -11.88 -10.70
C GLY A 157 25.68 -10.69 -10.80
N ASP A 158 26.16 -9.49 -11.13
CA ASP A 158 25.31 -8.30 -11.24
C ASP A 158 24.95 -8.00 -12.71
N LEU A 159 23.71 -7.59 -12.95
CA LEU A 159 23.27 -7.00 -14.23
C LEU A 159 22.76 -5.59 -13.96
N GLN A 160 23.46 -4.59 -14.48
CA GLN A 160 23.08 -3.19 -14.35
C GLN A 160 22.86 -2.59 -15.73
N TYR A 161 21.73 -1.90 -15.89
CA TYR A 161 21.52 -1.01 -17.03
C TYR A 161 21.94 0.41 -16.63
N VAL A 162 22.97 0.93 -17.28
CA VAL A 162 23.46 2.30 -17.05
C VAL A 162 23.04 3.15 -18.24
N PHE A 163 22.28 4.19 -17.97
CA PHE A 163 21.78 5.13 -18.97
C PHE A 163 22.29 6.53 -18.63
N ASN A 164 22.73 7.29 -19.64
CA ASN A 164 23.25 8.64 -19.46
C ASN A 164 22.56 9.64 -20.40
N LYS A 165 22.23 10.83 -19.87
CA LYS A 165 21.68 11.96 -20.62
C LYS A 165 22.63 13.14 -20.48
N GLU A 166 22.68 13.99 -21.50
CA GLU A 166 23.63 15.10 -21.56
C GLU A 166 23.34 16.19 -20.52
N THR A 167 22.06 16.54 -20.32
CA THR A 167 21.62 17.55 -19.36
C THR A 167 20.36 17.12 -18.62
N ALA A 168 20.04 17.82 -17.53
CA ALA A 168 18.82 17.59 -16.75
C ALA A 168 17.53 17.71 -17.61
N ALA A 169 17.53 18.60 -18.60
CA ALA A 169 16.39 18.83 -19.50
C ALA A 169 16.18 17.72 -20.55
N ASN A 170 17.17 16.84 -20.75
CA ASN A 170 17.02 15.70 -21.65
C ASN A 170 16.25 14.54 -20.99
N LYS A 171 16.09 13.46 -21.74
CA LYS A 171 15.27 12.32 -21.37
C LYS A 171 16.04 11.01 -21.37
N ILE A 172 15.94 10.25 -20.29
CA ILE A 172 16.16 8.80 -20.25
C ILE A 172 14.86 8.17 -19.80
N SER A 173 14.31 7.28 -20.62
CA SER A 173 13.06 6.62 -20.27
C SER A 173 12.90 5.25 -20.91
N LEU A 174 12.09 4.44 -20.26
CA LEU A 174 11.43 3.29 -20.87
C LEU A 174 10.07 3.75 -21.39
N LEU A 175 9.89 3.72 -22.71
CA LEU A 175 8.65 4.11 -23.38
C LEU A 175 7.84 2.86 -23.77
N PHE A 176 6.63 2.75 -23.25
CA PHE A 176 5.69 1.69 -23.57
C PHE A 176 4.69 2.18 -24.62
N GLN A 177 4.55 1.46 -25.72
CA GLN A 177 3.74 1.86 -26.86
C GLN A 177 2.73 0.78 -27.25
N ASN A 178 1.60 1.21 -27.83
CA ASN A 178 0.68 0.36 -28.57
C ASN A 178 0.52 0.94 -29.98
N ASN A 179 0.76 0.12 -31.01
CA ASN A 179 0.70 0.52 -32.42
C ASN A 179 1.43 1.85 -32.68
N TRP A 180 2.70 1.92 -32.26
CA TRP A 180 3.56 3.10 -32.41
C TRP A 180 3.11 4.38 -31.68
N SER A 181 2.12 4.26 -30.79
CA SER A 181 1.62 5.38 -29.99
C SER A 181 1.94 5.17 -28.51
N GLY A 182 2.58 6.16 -27.87
CA GLY A 182 2.99 6.10 -26.46
C GLY A 182 1.80 5.96 -25.50
N ARG A 183 1.95 5.13 -24.46
CA ARG A 183 0.91 4.89 -23.44
C ARG A 183 1.42 5.10 -22.02
N ALA A 184 2.65 4.69 -21.76
CA ALA A 184 3.32 4.92 -20.48
C ALA A 184 4.80 5.21 -20.71
N GLU A 185 5.40 5.99 -19.83
CA GLU A 185 6.82 6.33 -19.86
C GLU A 185 7.36 6.43 -18.43
N ILE A 186 8.50 5.80 -18.17
CA ILE A 186 9.12 5.76 -16.84
C ILE A 186 10.58 6.16 -16.95
N GLY A 187 11.03 7.12 -16.14
CA GLY A 187 12.45 7.53 -16.08
C GLY A 187 12.67 8.98 -15.69
N LEU A 188 13.81 9.53 -16.11
CA LEU A 188 14.20 10.92 -15.93
C LEU A 188 13.77 11.71 -17.17
N VAL A 189 12.59 12.33 -17.12
CA VAL A 189 11.93 12.92 -18.29
C VAL A 189 11.86 14.43 -18.18
N GLY A 190 12.85 15.13 -18.74
CA GLY A 190 12.88 16.60 -18.76
C GLY A 190 13.31 17.25 -17.43
N THR A 191 13.61 16.44 -16.42
CA THR A 191 14.18 16.84 -15.12
C THR A 191 15.03 15.69 -14.56
N ASP A 192 15.71 15.93 -13.44
CA ASP A 192 16.39 14.86 -12.67
C ASP A 192 15.50 14.18 -11.63
N ASN A 193 14.21 14.53 -11.59
CA ASN A 193 13.23 13.81 -10.79
C ASN A 193 12.79 12.54 -11.54
N PHE A 194 12.58 11.46 -10.79
CA PHE A 194 12.12 10.20 -11.37
C PHE A 194 10.61 10.23 -11.54
N ALA A 195 10.10 9.96 -12.73
CA ALA A 195 8.69 10.14 -13.05
C ALA A 195 8.05 8.90 -13.68
N PHE A 196 6.76 8.73 -13.39
CA PHE A 196 5.85 7.83 -14.06
C PHE A 196 4.83 8.65 -14.83
N LYS A 197 4.84 8.54 -16.16
CA LYS A 197 3.96 9.29 -17.06
C LYS A 197 3.03 8.35 -17.80
N VAL A 198 1.79 8.77 -18.02
CA VAL A 198 0.80 8.03 -18.81
C VAL A 198 0.13 8.94 -19.84
N SER A 199 -0.29 8.34 -20.95
CA SER A 199 -1.01 9.03 -22.02
C SER A 199 -2.08 8.11 -22.61
N ASN A 200 -3.28 8.65 -22.85
CA ASN A 200 -4.35 7.91 -23.52
C ASN A 200 -4.23 7.96 -25.06
N ASN A 201 -3.50 8.94 -25.61
CA ASN A 201 -3.44 9.22 -27.05
C ASN A 201 -2.00 9.31 -27.60
N GLY A 202 -0.98 9.19 -26.74
CA GLY A 202 0.44 9.29 -27.11
C GLY A 202 0.97 10.71 -27.31
N SER A 203 0.13 11.74 -27.14
CA SER A 203 0.50 13.14 -27.32
C SER A 203 0.33 13.96 -26.04
N ALA A 204 -0.78 13.78 -25.33
CA ALA A 204 -1.03 14.43 -24.05
C ALA A 204 -0.56 13.53 -22.91
N TRP A 205 0.46 13.98 -22.17
CA TRP A 205 1.08 13.20 -21.10
C TRP A 205 0.70 13.75 -19.73
N LYS A 206 0.41 12.85 -18.80
CA LYS A 206 0.15 13.13 -17.39
C LYS A 206 1.27 12.52 -16.56
N GLU A 207 1.91 13.30 -15.71
CA GLU A 207 2.90 12.81 -14.75
C GLU A 207 2.16 12.30 -13.52
N ALA A 208 1.85 11.01 -13.48
CA ALA A 208 1.03 10.43 -12.41
C ALA A 208 1.76 10.45 -11.06
N ILE A 209 3.04 10.06 -11.07
CA ILE A 209 3.91 10.04 -9.90
C ILE A 209 5.23 10.72 -10.25
N THR A 210 5.72 11.58 -9.35
CA THR A 210 7.05 12.19 -9.44
C THR A 210 7.78 12.00 -8.11
N ILE A 211 9.01 11.49 -8.14
CA ILE A 211 9.88 11.36 -6.98
C ILE A 211 10.92 12.47 -7.07
N ASP A 212 10.87 13.37 -6.11
CA ASP A 212 11.83 14.47 -5.98
C ASP A 212 13.19 13.92 -5.56
N ASN A 213 14.23 14.24 -6.34
CA ASN A 213 15.56 13.67 -6.13
C ASN A 213 16.28 14.21 -4.88
N ALA A 214 15.90 15.40 -4.38
CA ALA A 214 16.53 16.03 -3.23
C ALA A 214 15.92 15.53 -1.91
N SER A 215 14.60 15.36 -1.87
CA SER A 215 13.86 14.97 -0.66
C SER A 215 13.48 13.49 -0.60
N GLY A 216 13.55 12.77 -1.74
CA GLY A 216 13.07 11.39 -1.86
C GLY A 216 11.55 11.24 -1.76
N ARG A 217 10.79 12.35 -1.75
CA ARG A 217 9.34 12.33 -1.59
C ARG A 217 8.65 12.05 -2.92
N ALA A 218 7.70 11.12 -2.89
CA ALA A 218 6.82 10.86 -4.02
C ALA A 218 5.58 11.76 -3.97
N ALA A 219 5.30 12.48 -5.05
CA ALA A 219 4.06 13.20 -5.29
C ALA A 219 3.11 12.35 -6.15
N ILE A 220 1.84 12.26 -5.76
CA ILE A 220 0.77 11.64 -6.55
C ILE A 220 -0.08 12.76 -7.16
N ASN A 221 0.28 13.20 -8.37
CA ASN A 221 -0.17 14.49 -8.91
C ASN A 221 -1.65 14.53 -9.33
N TYR A 222 -2.28 13.38 -9.51
CA TYR A 222 -3.67 13.25 -9.96
C TYR A 222 -4.55 12.47 -8.97
N GLY A 223 -4.12 12.36 -7.71
CA GLY A 223 -4.83 11.63 -6.67
C GLY A 223 -4.59 10.12 -6.70
N ALA A 224 -4.95 9.46 -5.59
CA ALA A 224 -4.90 8.00 -5.44
C ALA A 224 -6.33 7.47 -5.30
N ASP A 225 -6.66 6.45 -6.08
CA ASP A 225 -7.91 5.71 -5.94
C ASP A 225 -7.64 4.42 -5.16
N PHE A 226 -8.32 4.24 -4.03
CA PHE A 226 -8.17 3.09 -3.15
C PHE A 226 -9.40 2.19 -3.32
N ALA A 227 -9.25 1.10 -4.08
CA ALA A 227 -10.32 0.12 -4.23
C ALA A 227 -10.64 -0.54 -2.87
N PRO A 228 -11.92 -0.81 -2.56
CA PRO A 228 -12.28 -1.54 -1.36
C PRO A 228 -11.67 -2.95 -1.41
N GLN A 229 -10.81 -3.28 -0.45
CA GLN A 229 -10.27 -4.63 -0.31
C GLN A 229 -11.44 -5.57 0.07
N SER A 230 -11.49 -6.76 -0.55
CA SER A 230 -12.56 -7.75 -0.33
C SER A 230 -12.56 -8.32 1.09
N ASP A 231 -11.46 -8.20 1.82
CA ASP A 231 -11.31 -8.58 3.24
C ASP A 231 -11.67 -7.43 4.22
N GLY A 232 -12.04 -6.26 3.70
CA GLY A 232 -12.40 -5.09 4.48
C GLY A 232 -11.22 -4.38 5.16
N SER A 233 -9.97 -4.75 4.86
CA SER A 233 -8.75 -4.12 5.38
C SER A 233 -8.34 -2.93 4.49
N ASN A 234 -9.09 -1.84 4.54
CA ASN A 234 -8.77 -0.62 3.78
C ASN A 234 -7.69 0.22 4.51
N GLU A 235 -6.49 -0.34 4.67
CA GLU A 235 -5.34 0.40 5.19
C GLU A 235 -4.76 1.30 4.08
N ILE A 236 -4.82 2.60 4.28
CA ILE A 236 -4.46 3.61 3.27
C ILE A 236 -3.01 4.09 3.50
N ALA A 237 -2.62 4.32 4.75
CA ALA A 237 -1.27 4.75 5.10
C ALA A 237 -0.81 4.18 6.44
N ARG A 238 0.50 3.93 6.54
CA ARG A 238 1.22 3.53 7.76
C ARG A 238 2.20 4.62 8.19
N TYR A 239 2.46 4.68 9.49
CA TYR A 239 3.51 5.52 10.09
C TYR A 239 4.35 4.63 11.01
N ASN A 240 5.66 4.51 10.75
CA ASN A 240 6.59 3.64 11.50
C ASN A 240 6.10 2.18 11.67
N GLY A 241 5.45 1.63 10.64
CA GLY A 241 4.89 0.27 10.67
C GLY A 241 3.52 0.15 11.35
N ALA A 242 3.08 1.17 12.07
CA ALA A 242 1.75 1.25 12.68
C ALA A 242 0.69 1.79 11.71
N ARG A 243 -0.58 1.48 11.98
CA ARG A 243 -1.73 2.00 11.23
C ARG A 243 -1.79 3.52 11.40
N PHE A 244 -2.00 4.26 10.32
CA PHE A 244 -2.12 5.72 10.39
C PHE A 244 -3.41 6.23 9.78
N LEU A 245 -3.75 5.86 8.54
CA LEU A 245 -5.01 6.22 7.90
C LEU A 245 -5.68 4.96 7.37
N HIS A 246 -6.92 4.71 7.77
CA HIS A 246 -7.71 3.59 7.26
C HIS A 246 -9.21 3.81 7.38
N ALA A 247 -9.95 3.07 6.56
CA ALA A 247 -11.41 3.10 6.51
C ALA A 247 -11.97 1.68 6.65
N LYS A 248 -11.69 1.03 7.80
CA LYS A 248 -12.13 -0.35 8.08
C LYS A 248 -13.63 -0.50 7.82
N LYS A 249 -14.00 -1.39 6.90
CA LYS A 249 -15.38 -1.85 6.69
C LYS A 249 -15.47 -3.34 7.05
N PRO A 250 -16.06 -3.71 8.20
CA PRO A 250 -16.30 -5.11 8.51
C PRO A 250 -17.25 -5.76 7.49
N SER A 251 -17.06 -7.06 7.24
CA SER A 251 -17.95 -7.81 6.35
C SER A 251 -19.39 -7.81 6.88
N GLY A 252 -20.38 -7.70 5.99
CA GLY A 252 -21.79 -7.67 6.38
C GLY A 252 -22.28 -6.37 7.04
N THR A 253 -21.44 -5.34 7.10
CA THR A 253 -21.81 -4.02 7.67
C THR A 253 -21.96 -2.93 6.61
N ASP A 254 -22.70 -1.88 6.97
CA ASP A 254 -22.87 -0.65 6.21
C ASP A 254 -21.50 0.02 5.93
N GLY A 255 -20.59 0.00 6.93
CA GLY A 255 -19.25 0.57 6.82
C GLY A 255 -19.16 2.04 7.22
N PHE A 256 -18.44 2.85 6.44
CA PHE A 256 -18.26 4.30 6.65
C PHE A 256 -17.49 4.71 7.92
N ASN A 257 -16.49 3.93 8.32
CA ASN A 257 -15.58 4.33 9.38
C ASN A 257 -14.43 5.19 8.83
N LEU A 258 -13.94 6.13 9.64
CA LEU A 258 -12.75 6.93 9.37
C LEU A 258 -11.83 6.91 10.59
N PHE A 259 -10.61 6.43 10.38
CA PHE A 259 -9.59 6.38 11.43
C PHE A 259 -8.30 7.05 10.96
N LEU A 260 -7.82 8.03 11.73
CA LEU A 260 -6.60 8.78 11.48
C LEU A 260 -5.79 8.95 12.77
N GLY A 261 -4.54 8.50 12.77
CA GLY A 261 -3.64 8.54 13.91
C GLY A 261 -3.05 7.17 14.19
N GLU A 262 -1.87 7.16 14.80
CA GLU A 262 -1.14 5.92 15.13
C GLU A 262 -2.03 4.98 15.96
N SER A 263 -2.25 3.78 15.42
CA SER A 263 -3.08 2.74 16.05
C SER A 263 -4.53 3.15 16.35
N SER A 264 -5.05 4.20 15.70
CA SER A 264 -6.47 4.55 15.76
C SER A 264 -7.33 3.45 15.12
N GLY A 265 -8.53 3.24 15.68
CA GLY A 265 -9.48 2.22 15.25
C GLY A 265 -8.98 0.77 15.41
N ASN A 266 -9.90 -0.16 15.26
CA ASN A 266 -9.64 -1.58 15.41
C ASN A 266 -9.89 -2.36 14.12
N GLN A 267 -8.90 -3.12 13.65
CA GLN A 267 -9.02 -3.93 12.44
C GLN A 267 -9.83 -5.22 12.65
N THR A 268 -10.05 -5.64 13.91
CA THR A 268 -10.84 -6.82 14.24
C THR A 268 -12.32 -6.51 14.42
N MET A 269 -12.76 -5.28 14.11
CA MET A 269 -14.18 -4.92 14.13
C MET A 269 -15.00 -5.88 13.28
N ALA A 270 -16.13 -6.31 13.83
CA ALA A 270 -17.04 -7.28 13.23
C ALA A 270 -18.49 -6.94 13.62
N GLY A 271 -19.46 -7.33 12.79
CA GLY A 271 -20.87 -7.07 13.07
C GLY A 271 -21.75 -7.32 11.85
N SER A 272 -23.02 -6.96 11.95
CA SER A 272 -23.99 -6.99 10.84
C SER A 272 -24.83 -5.71 10.80
N GLY A 273 -25.24 -5.31 9.59
CA GLY A 273 -26.03 -4.10 9.36
C GLY A 273 -25.29 -2.84 9.83
N THR A 274 -25.88 -2.13 10.78
CA THR A 274 -25.32 -0.87 11.31
C THR A 274 -24.19 -1.06 12.33
N GLN A 275 -23.94 -2.28 12.82
CA GLN A 275 -22.87 -2.53 13.78
C GLN A 275 -21.50 -2.18 13.20
N ALA A 276 -20.57 -1.77 14.07
CA ALA A 276 -19.19 -1.48 13.71
C ALA A 276 -19.05 -0.49 12.54
N SER A 277 -20.03 0.40 12.37
CA SER A 277 -20.14 1.32 11.24
C SER A 277 -20.21 2.78 11.71
N ARG A 278 -19.87 3.71 10.82
CA ARG A 278 -20.02 5.17 11.02
C ARG A 278 -19.25 5.71 12.23
N ASN A 279 -18.09 5.13 12.51
CA ASN A 279 -17.21 5.57 13.60
C ASN A 279 -16.11 6.50 13.08
N ILE A 280 -15.78 7.52 13.87
CA ILE A 280 -14.68 8.46 13.62
C ILE A 280 -13.69 8.35 14.78
N GLY A 281 -12.45 7.96 14.51
CA GLY A 281 -11.37 7.94 15.50
C GLY A 281 -10.17 8.75 15.02
N LEU A 282 -9.92 9.90 15.66
CA LEU A 282 -8.84 10.82 15.31
C LEU A 282 -7.87 10.98 16.50
N GLY A 283 -6.63 10.55 16.34
CA GLY A 283 -5.57 10.64 17.36
C GLY A 283 -4.95 9.29 17.72
N TYR A 284 -3.86 9.34 18.52
CA TYR A 284 -3.17 8.15 19.00
C TYR A 284 -4.13 7.22 19.76
N MET A 285 -4.28 5.97 19.29
CA MET A 285 -5.15 4.93 19.86
C MET A 285 -6.64 5.28 20.05
N ALA A 286 -7.16 6.33 19.39
CA ALA A 286 -8.58 6.66 19.46
C ALA A 286 -9.43 5.48 18.93
N LEU A 287 -10.44 5.03 19.72
CA LEU A 287 -11.30 3.86 19.43
C LEU A 287 -10.55 2.54 19.14
N ALA A 288 -9.33 2.36 19.66
CA ALA A 288 -8.55 1.15 19.37
C ALA A 288 -9.17 -0.15 19.94
N GLY A 289 -10.04 -0.06 20.95
CA GLY A 289 -10.77 -1.18 21.54
C GLY A 289 -12.12 -1.50 20.88
N LEU A 290 -12.60 -0.69 19.93
CA LEU A 290 -13.95 -0.82 19.38
C LEU A 290 -14.13 -2.14 18.64
N THR A 291 -15.19 -2.90 18.92
CA THR A 291 -15.47 -4.19 18.27
C THR A 291 -16.76 -4.15 17.45
N THR A 292 -17.90 -3.87 18.09
CA THR A 292 -19.23 -3.87 17.44
C THR A 292 -19.96 -2.52 17.56
N GLY A 293 -19.47 -1.60 18.38
CA GLY A 293 -20.07 -0.28 18.56
C GLY A 293 -20.12 0.55 17.27
N PHE A 294 -21.11 1.41 17.14
CA PHE A 294 -21.37 2.19 15.94
C PHE A 294 -21.75 3.64 16.26
N ASN A 295 -21.63 4.53 15.26
CA ASN A 295 -21.88 5.96 15.39
C ASN A 295 -21.04 6.68 16.49
N ASN A 296 -19.83 6.19 16.80
CA ASN A 296 -18.98 6.84 17.80
C ASN A 296 -18.05 7.87 17.15
N CYS A 297 -17.82 9.00 17.82
CA CYS A 297 -16.84 10.01 17.43
C CYS A 297 -15.84 10.20 18.57
N ALA A 298 -14.58 9.84 18.35
CA ALA A 298 -13.51 10.00 19.33
C ALA A 298 -12.36 10.83 18.72
N ILE A 299 -12.04 11.96 19.34
CA ILE A 299 -11.02 12.88 18.88
C ILE A 299 -10.11 13.24 20.06
N GLY A 300 -8.84 12.85 19.97
CA GLY A 300 -7.85 13.02 21.02
C GLY A 300 -7.07 11.72 21.27
N ALA A 301 -5.87 11.85 21.86
CA ALA A 301 -5.10 10.67 22.24
C ALA A 301 -5.83 9.88 23.35
N ASN A 302 -5.99 8.57 23.12
CA ASN A 302 -6.72 7.62 23.97
C ASN A 302 -8.22 7.95 24.17
N ALA A 303 -8.83 8.79 23.32
CA ALA A 303 -10.25 9.08 23.39
C ALA A 303 -11.07 7.80 23.13
N ALA A 304 -11.95 7.44 24.06
CA ALA A 304 -12.77 6.22 24.04
C ALA A 304 -11.99 4.92 23.67
N ILE A 305 -10.70 4.84 24.04
CA ILE A 305 -9.82 3.72 23.67
C ILE A 305 -10.34 2.36 24.14
N ASN A 306 -11.00 2.31 25.30
CA ASN A 306 -11.51 1.08 25.92
C ASN A 306 -12.94 0.73 25.50
N LEU A 307 -13.59 1.57 24.68
CA LEU A 307 -14.96 1.35 24.24
C LEU A 307 -15.01 0.15 23.28
N THR A 308 -15.83 -0.86 23.57
CA THR A 308 -15.94 -2.08 22.75
C THR A 308 -17.27 -2.16 22.00
N THR A 309 -18.39 -2.11 22.72
CA THR A 309 -19.74 -2.31 22.15
C THR A 309 -20.63 -1.07 22.22
N GLY A 310 -20.25 -0.05 22.98
CA GLY A 310 -21.04 1.17 23.14
C GLY A 310 -21.24 1.94 21.84
N ASP A 311 -22.39 2.57 21.69
CA ASP A 311 -22.83 3.27 20.49
C ASP A 311 -23.21 4.74 20.75
N ASN A 312 -23.15 5.55 19.71
CA ASN A 312 -23.53 6.97 19.72
C ASN A 312 -22.76 7.84 20.74
N ASN A 313 -21.51 7.50 21.04
CA ASN A 313 -20.69 8.30 21.96
C ASN A 313 -19.89 9.39 21.26
N VAL A 314 -19.71 10.52 21.93
CA VAL A 314 -18.83 11.61 21.51
C VAL A 314 -17.76 11.82 22.57
N ALA A 315 -16.51 11.53 22.26
CA ALA A 315 -15.35 11.71 23.14
C ALA A 315 -14.39 12.74 22.53
N LEU A 316 -14.33 13.94 23.08
CA LEU A 316 -13.48 15.02 22.58
C LEU A 316 -12.48 15.45 23.65
N GLY A 317 -11.23 14.99 23.53
CA GLY A 317 -10.13 15.34 24.42
C GLY A 317 -9.21 14.15 24.75
N TYR A 318 -8.07 14.44 25.39
CA TYR A 318 -7.15 13.42 25.90
C TYR A 318 -7.84 12.53 26.94
N ASN A 319 -7.81 11.20 26.77
CA ASN A 319 -8.51 10.22 27.62
C ASN A 319 -10.02 10.45 27.80
N SER A 320 -10.67 11.26 26.95
CA SER A 320 -12.11 11.52 27.06
C SER A 320 -12.90 10.20 26.95
N LEU A 321 -13.80 9.94 27.91
CA LEU A 321 -14.62 8.73 28.01
C LEU A 321 -13.85 7.41 28.03
N ARG A 322 -12.55 7.44 28.37
CA ARG A 322 -11.73 6.23 28.50
C ARG A 322 -12.16 5.34 29.68
N TYR A 323 -12.48 6.00 30.78
CA TYR A 323 -12.84 5.36 32.05
C TYR A 323 -14.24 5.80 32.49
N LYS A 324 -14.86 4.97 33.30
CA LYS A 324 -16.04 5.32 34.09
C LYS A 324 -15.63 6.15 35.30
N ILE A 325 -16.61 6.72 35.99
CA ILE A 325 -16.37 7.56 37.18
C ILE A 325 -15.66 6.78 38.30
N ASP A 326 -15.91 5.48 38.43
CA ASP A 326 -15.25 4.57 39.39
C ASP A 326 -13.80 4.22 39.03
N GLY A 327 -13.30 4.67 37.86
CA GLY A 327 -11.95 4.40 37.37
C GLY A 327 -11.80 3.12 36.57
N THR A 328 -12.86 2.32 36.41
CA THR A 328 -12.86 1.13 35.56
C THR A 328 -13.01 1.49 34.08
N ASP A 329 -12.71 0.53 33.18
CA ASP A 329 -12.80 0.74 31.74
C ASP A 329 -14.23 1.04 31.28
N ASN A 330 -14.41 2.09 30.50
CA ASN A 330 -15.68 2.37 29.84
C ASN A 330 -15.80 1.57 28.53
N SER A 331 -16.30 0.34 28.63
CA SER A 331 -16.42 -0.57 27.49
C SER A 331 -17.79 -0.57 26.80
N THR A 332 -18.86 -0.22 27.50
CA THR A 332 -20.24 -0.46 27.03
C THR A 332 -21.17 0.76 27.06
N PHE A 333 -20.78 1.89 27.66
CA PHE A 333 -21.71 3.02 27.76
C PHE A 333 -22.06 3.58 26.38
N ALA A 334 -23.30 4.04 26.26
CA ALA A 334 -23.90 4.48 25.03
C ALA A 334 -24.54 5.86 25.19
N ASN A 335 -24.59 6.61 24.10
CA ASN A 335 -25.20 7.93 24.05
C ASN A 335 -24.58 8.90 25.08
N CYS A 336 -23.26 8.84 25.28
CA CYS A 336 -22.54 9.74 26.17
C CYS A 336 -21.76 10.79 25.40
N ALA A 337 -21.60 11.99 25.96
CA ALA A 337 -20.71 13.01 25.43
C ALA A 337 -19.71 13.48 26.49
N GLY A 338 -18.42 13.33 26.22
CA GLY A 338 -17.33 13.86 27.02
C GLY A 338 -16.62 14.97 26.26
N LEU A 339 -16.58 16.17 26.84
CA LEU A 339 -15.90 17.33 26.26
C LEU A 339 -14.84 17.82 27.24
N GLY A 340 -13.56 17.54 26.96
CA GLY A 340 -12.42 17.91 27.80
C GLY A 340 -11.45 16.74 28.04
N ALA A 341 -10.35 17.03 28.73
CA ALA A 341 -9.41 15.98 29.14
C ALA A 341 -9.98 15.16 30.31
N ASP A 342 -9.79 13.84 30.26
CA ASP A 342 -10.13 12.90 31.32
C ASP A 342 -11.61 12.95 31.76
N THR A 343 -12.54 13.26 30.84
CA THR A 343 -13.97 13.22 31.15
C THR A 343 -14.43 11.79 31.41
N LYS A 344 -15.18 11.60 32.49
CA LYS A 344 -15.76 10.32 32.90
C LYS A 344 -17.26 10.50 33.12
N VAL A 345 -18.01 9.45 32.87
CA VAL A 345 -19.45 9.38 33.13
C VAL A 345 -19.74 8.17 34.00
N SER A 346 -20.86 8.20 34.73
CA SER A 346 -21.27 7.11 35.60
C SER A 346 -22.23 6.13 34.92
N GLY A 347 -22.75 6.47 33.74
CA GLY A 347 -23.69 5.65 32.98
C GLY A 347 -23.90 6.14 31.56
N SER A 348 -24.72 5.39 30.81
CA SER A 348 -25.22 5.79 29.49
C SER A 348 -26.13 7.03 29.58
N ASN A 349 -26.28 7.75 28.46
CA ASN A 349 -27.13 8.95 28.34
C ASN A 349 -26.66 10.16 29.18
N GLN A 350 -25.35 10.33 29.36
CA GLN A 350 -24.78 11.41 30.15
C GLN A 350 -23.86 12.31 29.34
N ILE A 351 -23.85 13.60 29.69
CA ILE A 351 -22.92 14.58 29.14
C ILE A 351 -22.04 15.10 30.26
N GLN A 352 -20.73 15.00 30.08
CA GLN A 352 -19.71 15.54 30.98
C GLN A 352 -18.94 16.68 30.29
N LEU A 353 -18.97 17.85 30.91
CA LEU A 353 -18.25 19.05 30.45
C LEU A 353 -17.03 19.29 31.35
N GLY A 354 -15.87 18.84 30.91
CA GLY A 354 -14.61 18.91 31.66
C GLY A 354 -14.48 17.87 32.77
N ASN A 355 -13.53 18.10 33.67
CA ASN A 355 -13.27 17.27 34.86
C ASN A 355 -13.30 18.14 36.14
N SER A 356 -12.91 17.57 37.28
CA SER A 356 -12.90 18.26 38.60
C SER A 356 -12.05 19.55 38.66
N THR A 357 -11.14 19.75 37.70
CA THR A 357 -10.33 20.97 37.57
C THR A 357 -10.90 21.99 36.58
N THR A 358 -11.94 21.61 35.83
CA THR A 358 -12.52 22.42 34.76
C THR A 358 -13.64 23.30 35.29
N THR A 359 -13.60 24.59 34.95
CA THR A 359 -14.73 25.51 35.16
C THR A 359 -15.51 25.65 33.86
N VAL A 360 -16.81 25.35 33.87
CA VAL A 360 -17.69 25.63 32.72
C VAL A 360 -17.98 27.13 32.69
N TYR A 361 -17.31 27.85 31.78
CA TYR A 361 -17.48 29.29 31.64
C TYR A 361 -18.49 29.62 30.53
N ALA A 362 -19.74 29.85 30.93
CA ALA A 362 -20.82 30.30 30.04
C ALA A 362 -20.94 31.83 30.09
N TYR A 363 -20.97 32.49 28.91
CA TYR A 363 -21.11 33.96 28.83
C TYR A 363 -22.46 34.48 29.37
N GLY A 364 -23.53 33.71 29.17
CA GLY A 364 -24.87 34.00 29.68
C GLY A 364 -25.46 32.80 30.42
N ALA A 365 -26.58 33.02 31.10
CA ALA A 365 -27.28 31.95 31.81
C ALA A 365 -27.74 30.84 30.85
N VAL A 366 -27.55 29.59 31.26
CA VAL A 366 -28.03 28.42 30.52
C VAL A 366 -29.55 28.44 30.51
N GLN A 367 -30.15 28.45 29.31
CA GLN A 367 -31.60 28.52 29.13
C GLN A 367 -32.17 27.10 29.05
N ASN A 368 -33.11 26.76 29.94
CA ASN A 368 -33.81 25.48 29.91
C ASN A 368 -35.11 25.60 29.13
N ARG A 369 -35.36 24.67 28.20
CA ARG A 369 -36.62 24.63 27.44
C ARG A 369 -37.79 24.38 28.39
N SER A 370 -38.82 25.22 28.32
CA SER A 370 -39.98 25.19 29.21
C SER A 370 -41.26 25.64 28.50
N ASP A 371 -41.40 25.31 27.21
CA ASP A 371 -42.59 25.63 26.41
C ASP A 371 -43.81 24.84 26.90
N ILE A 372 -45.00 25.44 26.89
CA ILE A 372 -46.23 24.78 27.32
C ILE A 372 -46.61 23.60 26.42
N ARG A 373 -46.25 23.64 25.12
CA ARG A 373 -46.51 22.55 24.16
C ARG A 373 -45.73 21.29 24.49
N ASP A 374 -44.62 21.43 25.21
CA ASP A 374 -43.77 20.33 25.67
C ASP A 374 -44.17 19.86 27.09
N LYS A 375 -45.29 20.36 27.63
CA LYS A 375 -45.79 20.04 28.98
C LYS A 375 -47.21 19.51 28.94
N SER A 376 -47.48 18.52 29.78
CA SER A 376 -48.82 17.99 30.04
C SER A 376 -49.10 17.96 31.54
N CYS A 377 -50.37 17.82 31.93
CA CYS A 377 -50.78 17.70 33.33
C CYS A 377 -50.30 18.86 34.24
N VAL A 378 -50.25 20.07 33.70
CA VAL A 378 -49.80 21.26 34.44
C VAL A 378 -50.77 21.59 35.59
N ARG A 379 -50.26 21.61 36.82
CA ARG A 379 -51.00 21.95 38.04
C ARG A 379 -50.17 22.84 38.96
N ASN A 380 -50.81 23.47 39.93
CA ASN A 380 -50.10 24.17 41.01
C ASN A 380 -49.20 23.19 41.77
N THR A 381 -47.96 23.59 42.06
CA THR A 381 -47.05 22.73 42.82
C THR A 381 -47.59 22.44 44.22
N ILE A 382 -47.49 21.20 44.66
CA ILE A 382 -47.86 20.79 46.02
C ILE A 382 -46.73 21.08 47.01
N LEU A 383 -45.50 21.23 46.53
CA LEU A 383 -44.32 21.55 47.32
C LEU A 383 -44.30 23.06 47.63
N GLY A 384 -44.29 23.41 48.92
CA GLY A 384 -44.36 24.79 49.40
C GLY A 384 -43.59 24.96 50.71
N LEU A 385 -44.14 25.74 51.63
CA LEU A 385 -43.48 26.13 52.88
C LEU A 385 -43.06 24.91 53.71
N ASP A 386 -43.94 23.91 53.86
CA ASP A 386 -43.63 22.72 54.67
C ASP A 386 -42.46 21.92 54.08
N PHE A 387 -42.36 21.82 52.75
CA PHE A 387 -41.23 21.17 52.08
C PHE A 387 -39.93 21.96 52.27
N ILE A 388 -39.97 23.28 52.03
CA ILE A 388 -38.79 24.15 52.18
C ILE A 388 -38.29 24.18 53.62
N CYS A 389 -39.18 24.21 54.61
CA CYS A 389 -38.82 24.16 56.03
C CYS A 389 -38.26 22.80 56.47
N ALA A 390 -38.57 21.72 55.76
CA ALA A 390 -38.00 20.40 56.03
C ALA A 390 -36.56 20.24 55.50
N LEU A 391 -36.16 21.05 54.51
CA LEU A 391 -34.81 21.01 53.96
C LEU A 391 -33.79 21.56 54.97
N ARG A 392 -32.64 20.90 55.07
CA ARG A 392 -31.50 21.35 55.88
C ARG A 392 -30.41 21.92 54.96
N PRO A 393 -30.23 23.25 54.90
CA PRO A 393 -29.07 23.83 54.23
C PRO A 393 -27.79 23.42 54.95
N VAL A 394 -26.78 23.04 54.18
CA VAL A 394 -25.45 22.67 54.70
C VAL A 394 -24.37 23.44 53.96
N ASP A 395 -23.24 23.64 54.63
CA ASP A 395 -21.98 23.94 54.01
C ASP A 395 -21.06 22.71 54.03
N PHE A 396 -20.27 22.55 52.97
CA PHE A 396 -19.41 21.38 52.80
C PHE A 396 -18.18 21.73 51.96
N LYS A 397 -17.11 20.93 52.11
CA LYS A 397 -15.97 20.95 51.22
C LYS A 397 -16.13 19.83 50.21
N TRP A 398 -15.85 20.11 48.94
CA TRP A 398 -15.82 19.04 47.95
C TRP A 398 -14.71 18.06 48.26
N ASP A 399 -15.05 16.79 48.40
CA ASP A 399 -14.09 15.72 48.40
C ASP A 399 -14.51 14.69 47.36
N TYR A 400 -13.83 14.71 46.22
CA TYR A 400 -14.26 13.94 45.05
C TYR A 400 -13.77 12.50 45.18
N ARG A 401 -14.69 11.54 45.18
CA ARG A 401 -14.40 10.09 45.19
C ARG A 401 -13.35 9.69 44.14
N GLU A 402 -13.38 10.35 42.98
CA GLU A 402 -12.44 10.13 41.87
C GLU A 402 -10.97 10.38 42.25
N ASN A 403 -10.72 11.19 43.28
CA ASN A 403 -9.39 11.46 43.76
C ASN A 403 -8.81 10.26 44.55
N TYR A 404 -9.63 9.32 45.02
CA TYR A 404 -9.22 8.18 45.85
C TYR A 404 -9.23 6.83 45.12
N ILE A 405 -9.27 6.81 43.78
CA ILE A 405 -9.22 5.55 43.03
C ILE A 405 -7.95 4.77 43.42
N GLY A 406 -8.14 3.56 43.98
CA GLY A 406 -7.05 2.67 44.42
C GLY A 406 -6.51 2.91 45.84
N VAL A 407 -7.11 3.83 46.61
CA VAL A 407 -6.78 4.10 48.01
C VAL A 407 -8.06 4.32 48.82
N ASP A 408 -7.98 4.24 50.15
CA ASP A 408 -9.12 4.54 51.01
C ASP A 408 -9.44 6.04 50.99
N ASP A 409 -10.73 6.39 51.04
CA ASP A 409 -11.20 7.77 51.19
C ASP A 409 -11.02 8.19 52.67
N ASP A 410 -9.92 8.87 52.95
CA ASP A 410 -9.51 9.34 54.27
C ASP A 410 -9.76 10.83 54.51
N GLY A 411 -10.41 11.52 53.57
CA GLY A 411 -10.65 12.96 53.65
C GLY A 411 -9.45 13.85 53.28
N SER A 412 -8.27 13.28 53.01
CA SER A 412 -7.02 14.03 52.80
C SER A 412 -7.03 14.91 51.54
N LYS A 413 -7.92 14.64 50.59
CA LYS A 413 -8.04 15.31 49.28
C LYS A 413 -9.21 16.30 49.21
N ALA A 414 -9.85 16.57 50.34
CA ALA A 414 -10.91 17.56 50.43
C ALA A 414 -10.45 18.96 50.03
N GLY A 415 -11.30 19.68 49.30
CA GLY A 415 -11.10 21.04 48.86
C GLY A 415 -10.99 22.03 50.02
N LYS A 416 -10.38 23.19 49.76
CA LYS A 416 -10.14 24.21 50.81
C LYS A 416 -11.34 25.10 51.12
N ARG A 417 -12.24 25.29 50.14
CA ARG A 417 -13.36 26.24 50.24
C ARG A 417 -14.64 25.54 50.68
N TYR A 418 -15.44 26.24 51.48
CA TYR A 418 -16.80 25.83 51.79
C TYR A 418 -17.74 26.21 50.64
N HIS A 419 -18.55 25.25 50.24
CA HIS A 419 -19.65 25.35 49.30
C HIS A 419 -20.96 25.19 50.06
N HIS A 420 -22.06 25.72 49.53
CA HIS A 420 -23.35 25.72 50.21
C HIS A 420 -24.36 24.97 49.36
N GLY A 421 -25.22 24.18 49.99
CA GLY A 421 -26.22 23.40 49.28
C GLY A 421 -27.00 22.46 50.16
N PHE A 422 -27.46 21.36 49.55
CA PHE A 422 -28.20 20.28 50.20
C PHE A 422 -27.54 18.93 49.91
N ILE A 423 -27.72 17.97 50.80
CA ILE A 423 -27.30 16.58 50.59
C ILE A 423 -28.43 15.84 49.89
N ALA A 424 -28.15 15.24 48.73
CA ALA A 424 -29.18 14.58 47.90
C ALA A 424 -29.92 13.45 48.65
N GLN A 425 -29.21 12.70 49.48
CA GLN A 425 -29.77 11.63 50.31
C GLN A 425 -30.72 12.17 51.39
N GLU A 426 -30.45 13.36 51.94
CA GLU A 426 -31.35 13.99 52.90
C GLU A 426 -32.64 14.46 52.22
N VAL A 427 -32.53 15.02 51.01
CA VAL A 427 -33.69 15.38 50.18
C VAL A 427 -34.52 14.14 49.86
N GLU A 428 -33.90 13.02 49.47
CA GLU A 428 -34.59 11.75 49.23
C GLU A 428 -35.42 11.29 50.44
N ASN A 429 -34.83 11.34 51.64
CA ASN A 429 -35.52 10.95 52.88
C ASN A 429 -36.75 11.84 53.15
N ILE A 430 -36.63 13.15 52.90
CA ILE A 430 -37.75 14.10 53.05
C ILE A 430 -38.87 13.77 52.05
N LEU A 431 -38.52 13.52 50.79
CA LEU A 431 -39.49 13.14 49.75
C LEU A 431 -40.24 11.85 50.14
N ALA A 432 -39.52 10.86 50.68
CA ALA A 432 -40.11 9.61 51.16
C ALA A 432 -41.06 9.83 52.35
N GLN A 433 -40.68 10.66 53.32
CA GLN A 433 -41.51 10.99 54.48
C GLN A 433 -42.79 11.74 54.09
N MET A 434 -42.65 12.71 53.19
CA MET A 434 -43.76 13.52 52.68
C MET A 434 -44.62 12.76 51.65
N LYS A 435 -44.16 11.60 51.16
CA LYS A 435 -44.79 10.79 50.11
C LYS A 435 -45.06 11.59 48.84
N VAL A 436 -44.08 12.40 48.44
CA VAL A 436 -44.13 13.24 47.25
C VAL A 436 -42.97 12.92 46.31
N ASP A 437 -43.21 13.13 45.02
CA ASP A 437 -42.18 13.02 43.99
C ASP A 437 -41.72 14.41 43.56
N PHE A 438 -40.42 14.55 43.24
CA PHE A 438 -39.80 15.82 42.90
C PHE A 438 -38.70 15.63 41.85
N GLY A 439 -38.91 16.18 40.66
CA GLY A 439 -38.00 16.05 39.52
C GLY A 439 -36.61 16.65 39.73
N GLY A 440 -36.47 17.61 40.66
CA GLY A 440 -35.19 18.17 41.05
C GLY A 440 -34.29 17.22 41.83
N TYR A 441 -34.76 16.04 42.24
CA TYR A 441 -33.93 14.96 42.77
C TYR A 441 -33.78 13.87 41.70
N GLN A 442 -32.54 13.45 41.45
CA GLN A 442 -32.26 12.34 40.54
C GLN A 442 -31.37 11.30 41.20
N ASP A 443 -31.75 10.05 41.04
CA ASP A 443 -30.96 8.87 41.37
C ASP A 443 -30.57 8.17 40.07
N HIS A 444 -29.31 8.35 39.66
CA HIS A 444 -28.84 7.85 38.37
C HIS A 444 -28.74 6.32 38.32
N SER A 445 -28.75 5.64 39.47
CA SER A 445 -28.78 4.17 39.52
C SER A 445 -30.06 3.58 38.90
N LYS A 446 -31.17 4.33 38.96
CA LYS A 446 -32.46 3.91 38.41
C LYS A 446 -32.54 4.00 36.88
N SER A 447 -31.58 4.67 36.24
CA SER A 447 -31.52 4.87 34.79
C SER A 447 -30.24 4.30 34.16
N GLY A 448 -29.58 3.35 34.85
CA GLY A 448 -28.43 2.61 34.32
C GLY A 448 -27.07 3.29 34.53
N GLY A 449 -26.98 4.30 35.38
CA GLY A 449 -25.71 4.82 35.90
C GLY A 449 -25.30 4.19 37.23
N GLU A 450 -24.12 4.51 37.73
CA GLU A 450 -23.68 4.14 39.07
C GLU A 450 -24.38 4.99 40.15
N ASP A 451 -24.21 4.63 41.43
CA ASP A 451 -24.78 5.28 42.62
C ASP A 451 -24.25 6.72 42.80
N VAL A 452 -24.81 7.61 41.99
CA VAL A 452 -24.65 9.06 42.07
C VAL A 452 -26.04 9.66 42.14
N LYS A 453 -26.29 10.41 43.21
CA LYS A 453 -27.51 11.17 43.41
C LYS A 453 -27.22 12.64 43.15
N SER A 454 -28.07 13.30 42.38
CA SER A 454 -27.88 14.69 41.97
C SER A 454 -29.11 15.54 42.28
N LEU A 455 -28.88 16.85 42.39
CA LEU A 455 -29.90 17.85 42.66
C LEU A 455 -29.92 18.91 41.56
N GLY A 456 -31.08 19.09 40.94
CA GLY A 456 -31.38 20.19 40.04
C GLY A 456 -31.73 21.44 40.85
N TYR A 457 -30.74 22.23 41.25
CA TYR A 457 -30.94 23.42 42.09
C TYR A 457 -31.98 24.41 41.53
N SER A 458 -32.08 24.55 40.20
CA SER A 458 -33.09 25.41 39.57
C SER A 458 -34.53 24.95 39.81
N GLU A 459 -34.77 23.66 40.06
CA GLU A 459 -36.11 23.13 40.32
C GLU A 459 -36.64 23.48 41.72
N PHE A 460 -35.77 23.86 42.65
CA PHE A 460 -36.17 24.35 43.98
C PHE A 460 -36.78 25.76 43.93
N ILE A 461 -36.57 26.51 42.84
CA ILE A 461 -37.06 27.88 42.70
C ILE A 461 -38.59 27.93 42.79
N ALA A 462 -39.31 27.03 42.12
CA ALA A 462 -40.78 27.05 42.13
C ALA A 462 -41.38 26.71 43.51
N PRO A 463 -40.96 25.64 44.22
CA PRO A 463 -41.34 25.41 45.61
C PRO A 463 -40.97 26.56 46.55
N MET A 464 -39.81 27.20 46.35
CA MET A 464 -39.38 28.36 47.13
C MET A 464 -40.30 29.58 46.92
N ILE A 465 -40.68 29.88 45.66
CA ILE A 465 -41.66 30.93 45.36
C ILE A 465 -43.00 30.64 46.05
N LYS A 466 -43.48 29.39 45.99
CA LYS A 466 -44.73 29.01 46.67
C LYS A 466 -44.62 29.14 48.19
N ALA A 467 -43.51 28.72 48.78
CA ALA A 467 -43.25 28.89 50.21
C ALA A 467 -43.30 30.36 50.65
N ILE A 468 -42.72 31.26 49.85
CA ILE A 468 -42.76 32.71 50.10
C ILE A 468 -44.21 33.23 50.00
N GLN A 469 -44.99 32.78 49.01
CA GLN A 469 -46.40 33.14 48.88
C GLN A 469 -47.24 32.67 50.08
N GLU A 470 -47.05 31.42 50.52
CA GLU A 470 -47.73 30.85 51.69
C GLU A 470 -47.34 31.56 52.99
N LEU A 471 -46.06 31.87 53.17
CA LEU A 471 -45.56 32.62 54.33
C LEU A 471 -46.13 34.05 54.35
N SER A 472 -46.13 34.75 53.22
CA SER A 472 -46.70 36.09 53.09
C SER A 472 -48.19 36.10 53.45
N GLY A 473 -48.94 35.09 53.00
CA GLY A 473 -50.35 34.92 53.37
C GLY A 473 -50.57 34.63 54.86
N LYS A 474 -49.67 33.86 55.51
CA LYS A 474 -49.71 33.64 56.97
C LYS A 474 -49.42 34.94 57.74
N ILE A 475 -48.48 35.77 57.26
CA ILE A 475 -48.15 37.07 57.86
C ILE A 475 -49.34 38.03 57.75
N ALA A 476 -49.95 38.18 56.57
CA ALA A 476 -51.12 39.04 56.40
C ALA A 476 -52.27 38.66 57.35
N LYS A 477 -52.53 37.35 57.50
CA LYS A 477 -53.53 36.85 58.47
C LYS A 477 -53.16 37.07 59.93
N LEU A 478 -51.87 37.15 60.25
CA LEU A 478 -51.41 37.51 61.60
C LEU A 478 -51.61 39.01 61.83
N GLU A 479 -51.25 39.86 60.86
CA GLU A 479 -51.44 41.32 60.94
C GLU A 479 -52.91 41.71 61.10
N GLU A 480 -53.83 41.06 60.37
CA GLU A 480 -55.28 41.23 60.53
C GLU A 480 -55.81 40.86 61.92
N LYS A 481 -55.08 40.06 62.71
CA LYS A 481 -55.46 39.72 64.09
C LYS A 481 -54.97 40.73 65.13
N PHE A 482 -54.06 41.63 64.75
CA PHE A 482 -53.49 42.66 65.63
C PHE A 482 -54.00 44.07 65.30
N ILE A 483 -54.90 44.19 64.31
CA ILE A 483 -55.75 45.36 64.03
C ILE A 483 -57.14 45.06 64.56
#